data_AF-A0A2W1DAU0-F1
#
_entry.id   AF-A0A2W1DAU0-F1
#
_cell.length_a   1.000
_cell.length_b   1.000
_cell.length_c   1.000
_cell.angle_alpha   90.00
_cell.angle_beta   90.00
_cell.angle_gamma   90.00
#
_symmetry.space_group_name_H-M   'P 1'
#
loop_
_entity.id
_entity.type
_entity.pdbx_description
1 polymer ?
#
loop_
_entity_poly.entity_id
_entity_poly.type
_entity_poly.pdbx_seq_one_letter_code
_entity_poly.pdbx_strand_id
1 'polypeptide(L)'
;MHSLRIRYEPSEGSMMIDVSTIYSLELVQNLRDPKSRDCLFGLLNETLTPMGARLLRNNVLQPLTDPEMLNTRYAAVDDMTKKEELFFATRAALKNFLDADRILTALIVTPNKVTLQTTEQAINQVIMLKQFVHSVNPIFEALTGTSATMLNNVRELCAPENVAPVQELIDIVINEDTIYARQPLELRNQRIYAVKSGVNGLLDVARTTYKEATEDAYQHSTELSREAIYFLRK
;
A
#
# COMPACT_ATOMS: atom_id res chain seq x y z
N MET A 1 -35.68 18.82 -21.66
CA MET A 1 -35.69 17.96 -20.45
C MET A 1 -35.05 16.63 -20.81
N HIS A 2 -33.74 16.51 -20.63
CA HIS A 2 -33.05 15.23 -20.78
C HIS A 2 -32.78 14.69 -19.39
N SER A 3 -33.72 13.90 -18.84
CA SER A 3 -33.48 13.20 -17.59
C SER A 3 -32.67 11.93 -17.85
N LEU A 4 -31.64 11.73 -17.03
CA LEU A 4 -30.88 10.49 -16.98
C LEU A 4 -31.75 9.42 -16.31
N ARG A 5 -32.12 8.37 -17.05
CA ARG A 5 -32.86 7.24 -16.48
C ARG A 5 -31.87 6.32 -15.76
N ILE A 6 -31.78 6.46 -14.44
CA ILE A 6 -31.06 5.52 -13.59
C ILE A 6 -31.99 4.34 -13.32
N ARG A 7 -31.59 3.13 -13.73
CA ARG A 7 -32.24 1.88 -13.33
C ARG A 7 -31.36 1.17 -12.31
N TYR A 8 -32.00 0.67 -11.27
CA TYR A 8 -31.38 -0.27 -10.34
C TYR A 8 -31.41 -1.66 -10.97
N GLU A 9 -30.23 -2.26 -11.14
CA GLU A 9 -30.09 -3.64 -11.58
C GLU A 9 -29.35 -4.39 -10.48
N PRO A 10 -29.93 -5.47 -9.92
CA PRO A 10 -29.22 -6.27 -8.93
C PRO A 10 -27.97 -6.86 -9.59
N SER A 11 -26.84 -6.85 -8.89
CA SER A 11 -25.64 -7.55 -9.37
C SER A 11 -25.97 -9.03 -9.44
N GLU A 12 -26.01 -9.59 -10.65
CA GLU A 12 -26.10 -11.04 -10.86
C GLU A 12 -25.07 -11.74 -9.95
N GLY A 13 -25.49 -12.81 -9.29
CA GLY A 13 -24.63 -13.57 -8.36
C GLY A 13 -24.46 -12.97 -6.95
N SER A 14 -25.23 -11.94 -6.57
CA SER A 14 -25.22 -11.41 -5.20
C SER A 14 -26.61 -11.28 -4.57
N MET A 15 -26.68 -11.42 -3.26
CA MET A 15 -27.90 -11.23 -2.48
C MET A 15 -28.17 -9.75 -2.27
N MET A 16 -29.40 -9.37 -2.59
CA MET A 16 -29.96 -8.06 -2.32
C MET A 16 -30.31 -7.92 -0.84
N ILE A 17 -29.72 -6.95 -0.15
CA ILE A 17 -30.07 -6.57 1.22
C ILE A 17 -30.57 -5.14 1.20
N ASP A 18 -31.80 -4.92 1.66
CA ASP A 18 -32.35 -3.57 1.75
C ASP A 18 -31.70 -2.77 2.89
N VAL A 19 -31.79 -1.44 2.80
CA VAL A 19 -31.16 -0.52 3.76
C VAL A 19 -31.68 -0.76 5.18
N SER A 20 -32.97 -1.05 5.36
CA SER A 20 -33.54 -1.26 6.70
C SER A 20 -32.99 -2.52 7.35
N THR A 21 -32.76 -3.58 6.57
CA THR A 21 -32.10 -4.81 7.02
C THR A 21 -30.61 -4.57 7.33
N ILE A 22 -29.88 -3.81 6.50
CA ILE A 22 -28.47 -3.44 6.78
C ILE A 22 -28.33 -2.76 8.15
N TYR A 23 -29.23 -1.81 8.45
CA TYR A 23 -29.26 -1.12 9.74
C TYR A 23 -29.70 -2.04 10.88
N SER A 24 -30.78 -2.81 10.71
CA SER A 24 -31.35 -3.65 11.76
C SER A 24 -30.41 -4.78 12.18
N LEU A 25 -29.59 -5.28 11.25
CA LEU A 25 -28.57 -6.30 11.52
C LEU A 25 -27.20 -5.71 11.90
N GLU A 26 -27.06 -4.38 11.96
CA GLU A 26 -25.80 -3.70 12.24
C GLU A 26 -24.64 -4.25 11.39
N LEU A 27 -24.85 -4.39 10.07
CA LEU A 27 -23.88 -5.10 9.21
C LEU A 27 -22.53 -4.37 9.13
N VAL A 28 -22.56 -3.04 9.06
CA VAL A 28 -21.35 -2.21 8.90
C VAL A 28 -21.20 -1.11 9.93
N GLN A 29 -22.24 -0.84 10.70
CA GLN A 29 -22.27 0.25 11.68
C GLN A 29 -23.24 -0.09 12.81
N ASN A 30 -22.84 0.20 14.04
CA ASN A 30 -23.68 0.06 15.23
C ASN A 30 -24.73 1.19 15.30
N LEU A 31 -25.94 0.89 15.77
CA LEU A 31 -27.06 1.82 15.86
C LEU A 31 -26.94 2.80 17.04
N ARG A 32 -26.31 2.39 18.14
CA ARG A 32 -26.16 3.21 19.36
C ARG A 32 -24.95 4.11 19.31
N ASP A 33 -23.82 3.58 18.87
CA ASP A 33 -22.58 4.33 18.69
C ASP A 33 -21.99 4.10 17.29
N PRO A 34 -22.17 5.05 16.36
CA PRO A 34 -21.63 4.97 15.00
C PRO A 34 -20.10 4.80 14.91
N LYS A 35 -19.36 5.08 15.99
CA LYS A 35 -17.90 4.92 16.07
C LYS A 35 -17.47 3.57 16.67
N SER A 36 -18.40 2.81 17.25
CA SER A 36 -18.10 1.50 17.81
C SER A 36 -17.78 0.48 16.73
N ARG A 37 -16.93 -0.50 17.07
CA ARG A 37 -16.66 -1.71 16.27
C ARG A 37 -17.69 -2.81 16.52
N ASP A 38 -18.69 -2.58 17.38
CA ASP A 38 -19.75 -3.53 17.73
C ASP A 38 -20.77 -3.66 16.58
N CYS A 39 -20.34 -4.18 15.44
CA CYS A 39 -21.11 -4.45 14.24
C CYS A 39 -20.50 -5.66 13.52
N LEU A 40 -21.22 -6.31 12.60
CA LEU A 40 -20.72 -7.54 11.95
C LEU A 40 -19.37 -7.30 11.24
N PHE A 41 -19.27 -6.21 10.47
CA PHE A 41 -18.02 -5.81 9.82
C PHE A 41 -16.90 -5.58 10.84
N GLY A 42 -17.18 -4.89 11.95
CA GLY A 42 -16.17 -4.57 12.96
C GLY A 42 -15.62 -5.81 13.67
N LEU A 43 -16.48 -6.83 13.86
CA LEU A 43 -16.13 -8.15 14.40
C LEU A 43 -15.28 -8.98 13.42
N LEU A 44 -15.65 -9.00 12.13
CA LEU A 44 -14.97 -9.83 11.13
C LEU A 44 -13.70 -9.18 10.55
N ASN A 45 -13.57 -7.85 10.64
CA ASN A 45 -12.49 -7.13 9.98
C ASN A 45 -11.17 -7.22 10.75
N GLU A 46 -10.46 -8.32 10.49
CA GLU A 46 -9.07 -8.58 10.90
C GLU A 46 -8.10 -8.58 9.70
N THR A 47 -8.49 -7.84 8.65
CA THR A 47 -7.70 -7.65 7.44
C THR A 47 -6.47 -6.78 7.70
N LEU A 48 -5.39 -7.02 6.96
CA LEU A 48 -4.10 -6.34 7.15
C LEU A 48 -3.86 -5.21 6.15
N THR A 49 -4.71 -5.10 5.12
CA THR A 49 -4.59 -4.08 4.07
C THR A 49 -5.90 -3.29 3.95
N PRO A 50 -5.85 -1.98 3.65
CA PRO A 50 -7.05 -1.17 3.44
C PRO A 50 -7.95 -1.71 2.32
N MET A 51 -7.37 -2.21 1.24
CA MET A 51 -8.12 -2.85 0.15
C MET A 51 -8.83 -4.14 0.59
N GLY A 52 -8.22 -4.92 1.48
CA GLY A 52 -8.87 -6.08 2.10
C GLY A 52 -10.08 -5.68 2.94
N ALA A 53 -9.96 -4.63 3.74
CA ALA A 53 -11.08 -4.09 4.51
C ALA A 53 -12.23 -3.60 3.61
N ARG A 54 -11.90 -2.91 2.50
CA ARG A 54 -12.88 -2.48 1.49
C ARG A 54 -13.59 -3.69 0.87
N LEU A 55 -12.84 -4.72 0.47
CA LEU A 55 -13.39 -5.94 -0.10
C LEU A 55 -14.29 -6.70 0.88
N LEU A 56 -13.87 -6.84 2.15
CA LEU A 56 -14.68 -7.46 3.19
C LEU A 56 -15.99 -6.71 3.41
N ARG A 57 -15.94 -5.37 3.48
CA ARG A 57 -17.13 -4.54 3.61
C ARG A 57 -18.11 -4.76 2.46
N ASN A 58 -17.60 -4.86 1.23
CA ASN A 58 -18.43 -5.15 0.06
C ASN A 58 -19.02 -6.56 0.13
N ASN A 59 -18.24 -7.59 0.50
CA ASN A 59 -18.74 -8.96 0.67
C ASN A 59 -19.86 -9.05 1.73
N VAL A 60 -19.78 -8.26 2.80
CA VAL A 60 -20.82 -8.20 3.86
C VAL A 60 -22.10 -7.57 3.34
N LEU A 61 -22.00 -6.49 2.54
CA LEU A 61 -23.15 -5.77 2.00
C LEU A 61 -23.77 -6.44 0.77
N GLN A 62 -22.99 -7.27 0.06
CA GLN A 62 -23.39 -7.96 -1.16
C GLN A 62 -22.92 -9.43 -1.09
N PRO A 63 -23.57 -10.27 -0.27
CA PRO A 63 -23.19 -11.67 -0.14
C PRO A 63 -23.28 -12.41 -1.48
N LEU A 64 -22.29 -13.25 -1.77
CA LEU A 64 -22.25 -14.06 -2.98
C LEU A 64 -23.33 -15.16 -2.93
N THR A 65 -24.02 -15.40 -4.05
CA THR A 65 -25.05 -16.45 -4.17
C THR A 65 -24.66 -17.60 -5.08
N ASP A 66 -23.53 -17.50 -5.80
CA ASP A 66 -23.03 -18.57 -6.66
C ASP A 66 -22.40 -19.72 -5.85
N PRO A 67 -22.95 -20.94 -5.90
CA PRO A 67 -22.42 -22.08 -5.16
C PRO A 67 -20.98 -22.46 -5.53
N GLU A 68 -20.58 -22.32 -6.80
CA GLU A 68 -19.24 -22.73 -7.24
C GLU A 68 -18.17 -21.79 -6.67
N MET A 69 -18.39 -20.47 -6.76
CA MET A 69 -17.52 -19.49 -6.15
C MET A 69 -17.53 -19.56 -4.61
N LEU A 70 -18.68 -19.89 -3.98
CA LEU A 70 -18.75 -20.11 -2.54
C LEU A 70 -17.88 -21.30 -2.10
N ASN A 71 -18.00 -22.44 -2.78
CA ASN A 71 -17.18 -23.62 -2.51
C ASN A 71 -15.68 -23.34 -2.69
N THR A 72 -15.33 -22.52 -3.69
CA THR A 72 -13.95 -22.08 -3.90
C THR A 72 -13.43 -21.23 -2.73
N ARG A 73 -14.24 -20.32 -2.20
CA ARG A 73 -13.90 -19.54 -0.98
C ARG A 73 -13.79 -20.44 0.25
N TYR A 74 -14.70 -21.38 0.43
CA TYR A 74 -14.65 -22.33 1.55
C TYR A 74 -13.41 -23.20 1.51
N ALA A 75 -13.00 -23.68 0.32
CA ALA A 75 -11.77 -24.43 0.16
C ALA A 75 -10.53 -23.61 0.57
N ALA A 76 -10.47 -22.32 0.22
CA ALA A 76 -9.40 -21.43 0.64
C ALA A 76 -9.35 -21.23 2.17
N VAL A 77 -10.52 -21.05 2.81
CA VAL A 77 -10.62 -20.91 4.27
C VAL A 77 -10.22 -22.21 4.98
N ASP A 78 -10.71 -23.35 4.50
CA ASP A 78 -10.39 -24.67 5.04
C ASP A 78 -8.88 -24.95 4.96
N ASP A 79 -8.26 -24.62 3.84
CA ASP A 79 -6.82 -24.79 3.64
C ASP A 79 -5.98 -23.93 4.61
N MET A 80 -6.34 -22.64 4.75
CA MET A 80 -5.70 -21.74 5.71
C MET A 80 -5.93 -22.15 7.17
N THR A 81 -7.08 -22.75 7.49
CA THR A 81 -7.39 -23.20 8.85
C THR A 81 -6.62 -24.46 9.22
N LYS A 82 -6.37 -25.35 8.24
CA LYS A 82 -5.63 -26.61 8.45
C LYS A 82 -4.11 -26.45 8.39
N LYS A 83 -3.60 -25.41 7.72
CA LYS A 83 -2.17 -25.15 7.52
C LYS A 83 -1.75 -23.86 8.23
N GLU A 84 -1.43 -23.98 9.51
CA GLU A 84 -1.08 -22.85 10.39
C GLU A 84 0.12 -22.04 9.88
N GLU A 85 1.16 -22.71 9.37
CA GLU A 85 2.33 -22.05 8.78
C GLU A 85 1.96 -21.16 7.58
N LEU A 86 1.12 -21.67 6.67
CA LEU A 86 0.65 -20.93 5.51
C LEU A 86 -0.16 -19.70 5.94
N PHE A 87 -1.02 -19.84 6.95
CA PHE A 87 -1.81 -18.73 7.49
C PHE A 87 -0.92 -17.62 8.07
N PHE A 88 0.04 -17.97 8.94
CA PHE A 88 0.91 -16.97 9.57
C PHE A 88 1.89 -16.34 8.58
N ALA A 89 2.45 -17.13 7.65
CA ALA A 89 3.30 -16.60 6.58
C ALA A 89 2.52 -15.60 5.71
N THR A 90 1.28 -15.94 5.33
CA THR A 90 0.43 -15.06 4.52
C THR A 90 0.11 -13.76 5.27
N ARG A 91 -0.22 -13.85 6.56
CA ARG A 91 -0.41 -12.65 7.39
C ARG A 91 0.85 -11.81 7.50
N ALA A 92 2.02 -12.42 7.68
CA ALA A 92 3.29 -11.69 7.74
C ALA A 92 3.58 -10.95 6.43
N ALA A 93 3.39 -11.61 5.28
CA ALA A 93 3.56 -11.03 3.97
C ALA A 93 2.61 -9.83 3.73
N LEU A 94 1.34 -9.96 4.11
CA LEU A 94 0.33 -8.92 3.89
C LEU A 94 0.52 -7.66 4.76
N LYS A 95 1.22 -7.72 5.90
CA LYS A 95 1.43 -6.55 6.79
C LYS A 95 2.11 -5.38 6.09
N ASN A 96 3.03 -5.68 5.18
CA ASN A 96 3.80 -4.67 4.44
C ASN A 96 3.28 -4.44 3.03
N PHE A 97 2.19 -5.10 2.65
CA PHE A 97 1.62 -5.03 1.32
C PHE A 97 0.86 -3.71 1.15
N LEU A 98 1.31 -2.89 0.22
CA LEU A 98 0.77 -1.55 0.00
C LEU A 98 -0.61 -1.60 -0.69
N ASP A 99 -1.39 -0.54 -0.51
CA ASP A 99 -2.68 -0.38 -1.18
C ASP A 99 -2.47 -0.20 -2.69
N ALA A 100 -2.78 -1.26 -3.46
CA ALA A 100 -2.56 -1.31 -4.91
C ALA A 100 -3.37 -0.25 -5.66
N ASP A 101 -4.60 0.05 -5.22
CA ASP A 101 -5.47 1.04 -5.88
C ASP A 101 -4.83 2.43 -5.86
N ARG A 102 -4.14 2.76 -4.76
CA ARG A 102 -3.43 4.04 -4.60
C ARG A 102 -2.24 4.13 -5.55
N ILE A 103 -1.50 3.05 -5.73
CA ILE A 103 -0.33 3.00 -6.63
C ILE A 103 -0.78 3.04 -8.09
N LEU A 104 -1.80 2.28 -8.46
CA LEU A 104 -2.35 2.30 -9.82
C LEU A 104 -2.89 3.68 -10.19
N THR A 105 -3.66 4.31 -9.30
CA THR A 105 -4.17 5.68 -9.51
C THR A 105 -3.03 6.65 -9.78
N ALA A 106 -1.91 6.51 -9.08
CA ALA A 106 -0.76 7.36 -9.26
C ALA A 106 -0.04 7.20 -10.60
N LEU A 107 -0.05 6.00 -11.17
CA LEU A 107 0.55 5.72 -12.47
C LEU A 107 -0.34 6.20 -13.62
N ILE A 108 -1.67 6.21 -13.40
CA ILE A 108 -2.65 6.60 -14.40
C ILE A 108 -2.85 8.12 -14.43
N VAL A 109 -2.89 8.77 -13.26
CA VAL A 109 -3.16 10.21 -13.15
C VAL A 109 -1.86 11.00 -13.35
N THR A 110 -1.54 11.30 -14.61
CA THR A 110 -0.38 12.13 -14.96
C THR A 110 -0.70 13.62 -14.80
N PRO A 111 0.13 14.40 -14.09
CA PRO A 111 -0.09 15.83 -13.95
C PRO A 111 0.13 16.56 -15.29
N ASN A 112 -0.81 17.44 -15.65
CA ASN A 112 -0.73 18.23 -16.89
C ASN A 112 0.37 19.31 -16.87
N LYS A 113 0.86 19.69 -15.68
CA LYS A 113 1.92 20.70 -15.50
C LYS A 113 2.98 20.16 -14.55
N VAL A 114 4.24 20.23 -15.00
CA VAL A 114 5.39 19.90 -14.16
C VAL A 114 5.69 21.08 -13.24
N THR A 115 5.53 20.84 -11.94
CA THR A 115 5.85 21.74 -10.83
C THR A 115 6.77 21.01 -9.85
N LEU A 116 7.41 21.74 -8.94
CA LEU A 116 8.22 21.12 -7.88
C LEU A 116 7.41 20.08 -7.10
N GLN A 117 6.19 20.43 -6.69
CA GLN A 117 5.31 19.53 -5.93
C GLN A 117 4.98 18.25 -6.71
N THR A 118 4.67 18.34 -8.00
CA THR A 118 4.35 17.16 -8.80
C THR A 118 5.58 16.28 -9.02
N THR A 119 6.78 16.87 -9.14
CA THR A 119 8.03 16.11 -9.25
C THR A 119 8.36 15.39 -7.95
N GLU A 120 8.18 16.07 -6.80
CA GLU A 120 8.31 15.45 -5.48
C GLU A 120 7.31 14.31 -5.26
N GLN A 121 6.09 14.46 -5.77
CA GLN A 121 5.09 13.39 -5.73
C GLN A 121 5.53 12.23 -6.62
N ALA A 122 5.96 12.47 -7.86
CA ALA A 122 6.38 11.43 -8.78
C ALA A 122 7.47 10.53 -8.19
N ILE A 123 8.50 11.11 -7.55
CA ILE A 123 9.56 10.30 -6.92
C ILE A 123 9.01 9.45 -5.76
N ASN A 124 8.11 9.98 -4.93
CA ASN A 124 7.47 9.19 -3.86
C ASN A 124 6.63 8.05 -4.43
N GLN A 125 5.94 8.28 -5.56
CA GLN A 125 5.11 7.26 -6.23
C GLN A 125 5.98 6.11 -6.77
N VAL A 126 7.14 6.42 -7.38
CA VAL A 126 8.08 5.40 -7.86
C VAL A 126 8.67 4.60 -6.69
N ILE A 127 8.99 5.25 -5.56
CA ILE A 127 9.47 4.55 -4.35
C ILE A 127 8.36 3.64 -3.78
N MET A 128 7.11 4.11 -3.77
CA MET A 128 5.97 3.28 -3.36
C MET A 128 5.77 2.08 -4.28
N LEU A 129 5.89 2.26 -5.60
CA LEU A 129 5.82 1.18 -6.58
C LEU A 129 6.94 0.16 -6.34
N LYS A 130 8.18 0.63 -6.10
CA LYS A 130 9.31 -0.24 -5.74
C LYS A 130 8.97 -1.10 -4.53
N GLN A 131 8.51 -0.48 -3.44
CA GLN A 131 8.15 -1.22 -2.23
C GLN A 131 7.01 -2.22 -2.47
N PHE A 132 6.02 -1.86 -3.28
CA PHE A 132 4.94 -2.77 -3.65
C PHE A 132 5.46 -4.00 -4.39
N VAL A 133 6.27 -3.80 -5.43
CA VAL A 133 6.91 -4.90 -6.18
C VAL A 133 7.69 -5.84 -5.26
N HIS A 134 8.48 -5.29 -4.33
CA HIS A 134 9.22 -6.10 -3.35
C HIS A 134 8.29 -6.87 -2.39
N SER A 135 7.11 -6.33 -2.08
CA SER A 135 6.14 -6.98 -1.20
C SER A 135 5.34 -8.12 -1.85
N VAL A 136 5.42 -8.28 -3.18
CA VAL A 136 4.74 -9.38 -3.91
C VAL A 136 5.42 -10.73 -3.66
N ASN A 137 6.75 -10.80 -3.70
CA ASN A 137 7.47 -12.07 -3.55
C ASN A 137 7.18 -12.80 -2.21
N PRO A 138 7.13 -12.12 -1.05
CA PRO A 138 6.71 -12.75 0.20
C PRO A 138 5.32 -13.39 0.14
N ILE A 139 4.39 -12.87 -0.66
CA ILE A 139 3.06 -13.47 -0.85
C ILE A 139 3.18 -14.76 -1.67
N PHE A 140 3.98 -14.75 -2.74
CA PHE A 140 4.25 -15.94 -3.54
C PHE A 140 4.85 -17.08 -2.70
N GLU A 141 5.85 -16.74 -1.87
CA GLU A 141 6.48 -17.69 -0.95
C GLU A 141 5.50 -18.20 0.10
N ALA A 142 4.74 -17.29 0.74
CA ALA A 142 3.78 -17.63 1.80
C ALA A 142 2.66 -18.57 1.36
N LEU A 143 2.26 -18.50 0.08
CA LEU A 143 1.20 -19.35 -0.48
C LEU A 143 1.73 -20.71 -1.00
N THR A 144 3.01 -21.02 -0.78
CA THR A 144 3.59 -22.30 -1.19
C THR A 144 2.91 -23.47 -0.48
N GLY A 145 2.55 -24.52 -1.23
CA GLY A 145 1.90 -25.71 -0.68
C GLY A 145 0.40 -25.58 -0.44
N THR A 146 -0.24 -24.50 -0.90
CA THR A 146 -1.70 -24.39 -0.93
C THR A 146 -2.33 -25.44 -1.85
N SER A 147 -3.39 -26.08 -1.38
CA SER A 147 -4.25 -26.97 -2.17
C SER A 147 -5.50 -26.25 -2.69
N ALA A 148 -5.86 -25.09 -2.14
CA ALA A 148 -6.97 -24.31 -2.64
C ALA A 148 -6.66 -23.67 -3.99
N THR A 149 -7.54 -23.88 -4.98
CA THR A 149 -7.39 -23.35 -6.35
C THR A 149 -7.30 -21.83 -6.38
N MET A 150 -8.16 -21.13 -5.64
CA MET A 150 -8.15 -19.67 -5.54
C MET A 150 -6.81 -19.12 -5.03
N LEU A 151 -6.21 -19.77 -4.02
CA LEU A 151 -4.93 -19.35 -3.47
C LEU A 151 -3.77 -19.67 -4.42
N ASN A 152 -3.84 -20.78 -5.16
CA ASN A 152 -2.88 -21.07 -6.23
C ASN A 152 -2.93 -20.02 -7.34
N ASN A 153 -4.12 -19.61 -7.78
CA ASN A 153 -4.26 -18.54 -8.77
C ASN A 153 -3.66 -17.22 -8.27
N VAL A 154 -3.88 -16.87 -6.98
CA VAL A 154 -3.24 -15.68 -6.37
C VAL A 154 -1.72 -15.82 -6.36
N ARG A 155 -1.20 -17.00 -6.02
CA ARG A 155 0.23 -17.28 -6.05
C ARG A 155 0.80 -17.12 -7.45
N GLU A 156 0.17 -17.67 -8.48
CA GLU A 156 0.59 -17.52 -9.88
C GLU A 156 0.65 -16.05 -10.32
N LEU A 157 -0.33 -15.23 -9.91
CA LEU A 157 -0.29 -13.78 -10.18
C LEU A 157 0.88 -13.10 -9.47
N CYS A 158 1.27 -13.58 -8.29
CA CYS A 158 2.39 -13.05 -7.50
C CYS A 158 3.75 -13.63 -7.92
N ALA A 159 3.83 -14.44 -8.97
CA ALA A 159 5.06 -15.09 -9.37
C ALA A 159 6.15 -14.05 -9.74
N PRO A 160 7.43 -14.27 -9.36
CA PRO A 160 8.51 -13.30 -9.57
C PRO A 160 8.65 -12.84 -11.02
N GLU A 161 8.43 -13.73 -11.98
CA GLU A 161 8.47 -13.45 -13.41
C GLU A 161 7.48 -12.35 -13.85
N ASN A 162 6.35 -12.19 -13.15
CA ASN A 162 5.35 -11.17 -13.47
C ASN A 162 5.78 -9.78 -13.03
N VAL A 163 6.64 -9.69 -12.00
CA VAL A 163 7.09 -8.41 -11.42
C VAL A 163 8.52 -8.05 -11.82
N ALA A 164 9.32 -9.02 -12.28
CA ALA A 164 10.72 -8.84 -12.68
C ALA A 164 10.92 -7.70 -13.69
N PRO A 165 10.12 -7.55 -14.77
CA PRO A 165 10.34 -6.46 -15.73
C PRO A 165 10.20 -5.07 -15.10
N VAL A 166 9.26 -4.91 -14.17
CA VAL A 166 9.06 -3.63 -13.45
C VAL A 166 10.20 -3.41 -12.44
N GLN A 167 10.62 -4.48 -11.76
CA GLN A 167 11.74 -4.42 -10.83
C GLN A 167 13.04 -3.99 -11.52
N GLU A 168 13.37 -4.62 -12.65
CA GLU A 168 14.56 -4.29 -13.46
C GLU A 168 14.56 -2.82 -13.89
N LEU A 169 13.42 -2.30 -14.37
CA LEU A 169 13.29 -0.89 -14.74
C LEU A 169 13.54 0.06 -13.57
N ILE A 170 13.04 -0.30 -12.38
CA ILE A 170 13.26 0.48 -11.16
C ILE A 170 14.73 0.41 -10.76
N ASP A 171 15.35 -0.76 -10.79
CA ASP A 171 16.71 -1.00 -10.32
C ASP A 171 17.77 -0.34 -11.20
N ILE A 172 17.46 -0.02 -12.46
CA ILE A 172 18.33 0.81 -13.32
C ILE A 172 18.48 2.23 -12.76
N VAL A 173 17.43 2.79 -12.16
CA VAL A 173 17.35 4.23 -11.84
C VAL A 173 17.36 4.50 -10.34
N ILE A 174 16.72 3.67 -9.53
CA ILE A 174 16.46 3.92 -8.11
C ILE A 174 17.43 3.12 -7.23
N ASN A 175 18.04 3.78 -6.24
CA ASN A 175 18.95 3.14 -5.28
C ASN A 175 18.25 2.01 -4.52
N GLU A 176 18.96 0.91 -4.32
CA GLU A 176 18.48 -0.31 -3.65
C GLU A 176 18.06 -0.04 -2.20
N ASP A 177 18.78 0.83 -1.49
CA ASP A 177 18.48 1.19 -0.10
C ASP A 177 17.33 2.20 0.05
N THR A 178 16.73 2.65 -1.06
CA THR A 178 15.62 3.60 -1.01
C THR A 178 14.37 2.92 -0.49
N ILE A 179 13.89 3.38 0.67
CA ILE A 179 12.67 2.93 1.35
C ILE A 179 11.72 4.13 1.49
N TYR A 180 10.41 3.87 1.46
CA TYR A 180 9.42 4.90 1.71
C TYR A 180 9.43 5.35 3.18
N ALA A 181 9.83 6.58 3.41
CA ALA A 181 9.81 7.26 4.68
C ALA A 181 8.46 7.94 4.95
N ARG A 182 8.20 8.22 6.23
CA ARG A 182 6.99 8.92 6.68
C ARG A 182 7.30 10.26 7.35
N GLN A 183 8.50 10.42 7.90
CA GLN A 183 8.87 11.66 8.60
C GLN A 183 9.33 12.73 7.62
N PRO A 184 9.07 14.03 7.87
CA PRO A 184 9.41 15.10 6.93
C PRO A 184 10.89 15.16 6.52
N LEU A 185 11.81 14.97 7.47
CA LEU A 185 13.25 14.98 7.20
C LEU A 185 13.67 13.78 6.35
N GLU A 186 13.21 12.58 6.72
CA GLU A 186 13.48 11.35 5.98
C GLU A 186 12.88 11.37 4.57
N LEU A 187 11.68 11.95 4.41
CA LEU A 187 11.06 12.21 3.10
C LEU A 187 11.92 13.14 2.24
N ARG A 188 12.60 14.11 2.83
CA ARG A 188 13.53 14.96 2.08
C ARG A 188 14.77 14.15 1.68
N ASN A 189 15.36 13.42 2.63
CA ASN A 189 16.57 12.62 2.38
C ASN A 189 16.32 11.53 1.33
N GLN A 190 15.23 10.78 1.42
CA GLN A 190 14.89 9.76 0.43
C GLN A 190 14.80 10.38 -0.97
N ARG A 191 14.22 11.57 -1.13
CA ARG A 191 14.03 12.20 -2.45
C ARG A 191 15.37 12.62 -3.05
N ILE A 192 16.25 13.17 -2.23
CA ILE A 192 17.58 13.63 -2.65
C ILE A 192 18.42 12.44 -3.13
N TYR A 193 18.36 11.32 -2.41
CA TYR A 193 19.20 10.14 -2.64
C TYR A 193 18.47 8.96 -3.30
N ALA A 194 17.24 9.13 -3.79
CA ALA A 194 16.49 8.03 -4.39
C ALA A 194 17.09 7.55 -5.70
N VAL A 195 17.58 8.47 -6.55
CA VAL A 195 18.13 8.11 -7.86
C VAL A 195 19.60 7.68 -7.70
N LYS A 196 19.99 6.60 -8.36
CA LYS A 196 21.36 6.06 -8.38
C LYS A 196 22.35 7.12 -8.88
N SER A 197 23.56 7.09 -8.33
CA SER A 197 24.66 7.91 -8.84
C SER A 197 25.05 7.45 -10.24
N GLY A 198 25.45 8.38 -11.12
CA GLY A 198 25.80 8.09 -12.50
C GLY A 198 24.62 8.02 -13.47
N VAL A 199 23.37 8.01 -12.98
CA VAL A 199 22.18 8.13 -13.84
C VAL A 199 22.06 9.52 -14.44
N ASN A 200 22.43 10.56 -13.67
CA ASN A 200 22.40 11.94 -14.14
C ASN A 200 23.48 12.77 -13.45
N GLY A 201 24.47 13.25 -14.22
CA GLY A 201 25.59 14.02 -13.69
C GLY A 201 25.18 15.35 -13.03
N LEU A 202 24.10 16.00 -13.48
CA LEU A 202 23.61 17.22 -12.83
C LEU A 202 23.00 16.93 -11.45
N LEU A 203 22.30 15.80 -11.30
CA LEU A 203 21.81 15.35 -9.99
C LEU A 203 22.97 15.00 -9.06
N ASP A 204 24.02 14.36 -9.57
CA ASP A 204 25.19 14.00 -8.76
C ASP A 204 25.93 15.25 -8.25
N VAL A 205 26.11 16.25 -9.11
CA VAL A 205 26.68 17.55 -8.72
C VAL A 205 25.78 18.24 -7.70
N ALA A 206 24.46 18.30 -7.94
CA ALA A 206 23.52 18.93 -7.03
C ALA A 206 23.49 18.25 -5.64
N ARG A 207 23.57 16.91 -5.57
CA ARG A 207 23.68 16.18 -4.30
C ARG A 207 24.98 16.48 -3.58
N THR A 208 26.09 16.62 -4.30
CA THR A 208 27.40 16.97 -3.73
C THR A 208 27.36 18.37 -3.11
N THR A 209 26.88 19.37 -3.87
CA THR A 209 26.71 20.74 -3.35
C THR A 209 25.77 20.79 -2.14
N TYR A 210 24.67 20.03 -2.16
CA TYR A 210 23.76 19.95 -1.02
C TYR A 210 24.45 19.37 0.23
N LYS A 211 25.23 18.30 0.06
CA LYS A 211 25.98 17.67 1.15
C LYS A 211 26.99 18.64 1.76
N GLU A 212 27.79 19.31 0.93
CA GLU A 212 28.78 20.30 1.36
C GLU A 212 28.11 21.47 2.11
N ALA A 213 27.05 22.06 1.54
CA ALA A 213 26.34 23.17 2.20
C ALA A 213 25.70 22.77 3.54
N THR A 214 25.26 21.52 3.68
CA THR A 214 24.70 21.00 4.94
C THR A 214 25.78 20.79 5.99
N GLU A 215 26.95 20.28 5.58
CA GLU A 215 28.12 20.10 6.44
C GLU A 215 28.63 21.46 6.95
N ASP A 216 28.79 22.43 6.05
CA ASP A 216 29.23 23.79 6.38
C ASP A 216 28.29 24.46 7.39
N ALA A 217 26.97 24.34 7.18
CA ALA A 217 25.98 24.88 8.11
C ALA A 217 26.05 24.20 9.49
N TYR A 218 26.30 22.89 9.54
CA TYR A 218 26.45 22.15 10.80
C TYR A 218 27.73 22.55 11.55
N GLN A 219 28.84 22.70 10.84
CA GLN A 219 30.10 23.17 11.40
C GLN A 219 29.93 24.57 12.00
N HIS A 220 29.34 25.50 11.26
CA HIS A 220 29.10 26.86 11.75
C HIS A 220 28.17 26.91 12.98
N SER A 221 27.10 26.11 12.99
CA SER A 221 26.22 25.97 14.15
C SER A 221 26.96 25.44 15.39
N THR A 222 27.86 24.49 15.19
CA THR A 222 28.68 23.89 16.26
C THR A 222 29.68 24.90 16.82
N GLU A 223 30.31 25.70 15.97
CA GLU A 223 31.22 26.78 16.36
C GLU A 223 30.51 27.84 17.21
N LEU A 224 29.38 28.37 16.74
CA LEU A 224 28.56 29.34 17.48
C LEU A 224 28.11 28.80 18.84
N SER A 225 27.73 27.51 18.89
CA SER A 225 27.36 26.85 20.14
C SER A 225 28.51 26.79 21.14
N ARG A 226 29.74 26.53 20.66
CA ARG A 226 30.95 26.53 21.51
C ARG A 226 31.27 27.93 22.03
N GLU A 227 31.19 28.95 21.17
CA GLU A 227 31.39 30.34 21.57
C GLU A 227 30.37 30.77 22.63
N ALA A 228 29.08 30.48 22.43
CA ALA A 228 28.03 30.80 23.40
C ALA A 228 28.26 30.14 24.77
N ILE A 229 28.71 28.88 24.80
CA ILE A 229 29.07 28.19 26.05
C ILE A 229 30.28 28.85 26.72
N TYR A 230 31.26 29.31 25.94
CA TYR A 230 32.42 30.03 26.48
C TYR A 230 32.00 31.37 27.11
N PHE A 231 31.07 32.11 26.49
CA PHE A 231 30.53 33.35 27.04
C PHE A 231 29.69 33.14 28.30
N LEU A 232 28.93 32.04 28.41
CA LEU A 232 28.12 31.72 29.60
C LEU A 232 28.95 31.19 30.79
N ARG A 233 30.22 30.80 30.55
CA ARG A 233 31.15 30.33 31.59
C ARG A 233 32.07 31.43 32.14
N LYS A 234 32.00 32.65 31.59
CA LYS A 234 32.64 33.86 32.14
C LYS A 234 31.61 34.68 32.90
#